data_AF-A0A059F443-F1
#
_entry.id   AF-A0A059F443-F1
#
_cell.length_a   1.000
_cell.length_b   1.000
_cell.length_c   1.000
_cell.angle_alpha   90.00
_cell.angle_beta   90.00
_cell.angle_gamma   90.00
#
_symmetry.space_group_name_H-M   'P 1'
#
loop_
_entity.id
_entity.type
_entity.pdbx_description
1 polymer ?
#
loop_
_entity_poly.entity_id
_entity_poly.type
_entity_poly.pdbx_seq_one_letter_code
_entity_poly.pdbx_strand_id
1 'polypeptide(L)' 'MSYHKQKKTCSSCGYPEKKLRNPGSIKAVRRNTTGTGRCRHLKKLARARRSGFKGNAIIYKLKSQKD' A
#
# COMPACT_ATOMS: atom_id res chain seq x y z
N MET A 1 -17.94 10.01 -1.28
CA MET A 1 -18.49 11.09 -0.44
C MET A 1 -19.04 10.48 0.84
N SER A 2 -18.30 10.58 1.96
CA SER A 2 -18.67 9.93 3.24
C SER A 2 -18.25 10.74 4.48
N TYR A 3 -17.79 11.97 4.29
CA TYR A 3 -17.37 12.86 5.39
C TYR A 3 -18.55 13.65 5.93
N HIS A 4 -18.80 13.55 7.24
CA HIS A 4 -19.91 14.22 7.89
C HIS A 4 -19.49 15.62 8.37
N LYS A 5 -20.17 16.67 7.91
CA LYS A 5 -19.78 18.08 8.16
C LYS A 5 -19.75 18.46 9.64
N GLN A 6 -20.81 18.18 10.39
CA GLN A 6 -20.91 18.57 11.82
C GLN A 6 -20.00 17.74 12.73
N LYS A 7 -20.10 16.41 12.62
CA LYS A 7 -19.27 15.46 13.38
C LYS A 7 -17.81 15.50 12.97
N LYS A 8 -17.49 16.08 11.82
CA LYS A 8 -16.13 16.20 11.27
C LYS A 8 -15.42 14.84 11.13
N THR A 9 -16.18 13.77 10.87
CA THR A 9 -15.66 12.41 10.74
C THR A 9 -16.19 11.71 9.50
N CYS A 10 -15.38 10.81 8.93
CA CYS A 10 -15.77 9.99 7.77
C CYS A 10 -16.39 8.66 8.19
N SER A 11 -17.62 8.38 7.74
CA SER A 11 -18.33 7.13 8.05
C SER A 11 -17.75 5.90 7.33
N SER A 12 -16.97 6.10 6.27
CA SER A 12 -16.36 4.99 5.51
C SER A 12 -15.01 4.60 6.08
N CYS A 13 -14.04 5.52 6.10
CA CYS A 13 -12.65 5.24 6.50
C CYS A 13 -12.29 5.65 7.93
N GLY A 14 -13.09 6.46 8.62
CA GLY A 14 -12.80 6.92 9.99
C GLY A 14 -11.92 8.18 10.09
N TYR A 15 -11.51 8.81 8.98
CA TYR A 15 -10.77 10.09 9.03
C TYR A 15 -11.49 11.09 9.96
N PRO A 16 -10.80 11.74 10.93
CA PRO A 16 -9.34 11.94 11.05
C PRO A 16 -8.58 10.92 11.93
N GLU A 17 -9.19 9.79 12.30
CA GLU A 17 -8.49 8.77 13.08
C GLU A 17 -7.25 8.22 12.37
N LYS A 18 -6.22 7.87 13.14
CA LYS A 18 -4.96 7.30 12.61
C LYS A 18 -5.17 5.91 12.00
N LYS A 19 -6.07 5.12 12.58
CA LYS A 19 -6.42 3.79 12.09
C LYS A 19 -7.62 3.90 11.15
N LEU A 20 -7.68 3.01 10.16
CA LEU A 20 -8.87 2.87 9.33
C LEU A 20 -10.00 2.26 10.15
N ARG A 21 -11.22 2.72 9.92
CA ARG A 21 -12.43 2.16 10.53
C ARG A 21 -12.58 0.68 10.17
N ASN A 22 -12.99 -0.14 11.15
CA ASN A 22 -13.35 -1.53 10.91
C ASN A 22 -14.55 -1.62 9.93
N PRO A 23 -14.45 -2.37 8.82
CA PRO A 23 -15.55 -2.51 7.87
C PRO A 23 -16.77 -3.20 8.51
N GLY A 24 -17.97 -2.66 8.26
CA GLY A 24 -19.22 -3.20 8.84
C GLY A 24 -19.80 -4.43 8.11
N SER A 25 -19.12 -4.97 7.09
CA SER A 25 -19.55 -6.19 6.39
C SER A 25 -18.39 -6.86 5.67
N ILE A 26 -18.49 -8.18 5.45
CA ILE A 26 -17.50 -8.96 4.69
C ILE A 26 -17.34 -8.44 3.26
N LYS A 27 -18.44 -7.98 2.63
CA LYS A 27 -18.40 -7.38 1.29
C LYS A 27 -17.62 -6.06 1.28
N ALA A 28 -17.71 -5.26 2.33
CA ALA A 28 -16.93 -4.02 2.43
C ALA A 28 -15.42 -4.30 2.53
N VAL A 29 -15.02 -5.34 3.26
CA VAL A 29 -13.61 -5.81 3.28
C VAL A 29 -13.13 -6.14 1.87
N ARG A 30 -13.89 -6.94 1.11
CA ARG A 30 -13.51 -7.37 -0.26
C ARG A 30 -13.27 -6.21 -1.23
N ARG A 31 -14.01 -5.11 -1.12
CA ARG A 31 -13.88 -3.96 -2.04
C ARG A 31 -12.60 -3.16 -1.83
N ASN A 32 -12.08 -3.13 -0.60
CA ASN A 32 -10.99 -2.23 -0.20
C ASN A 32 -9.72 -2.95 0.24
N THR A 33 -9.72 -4.29 0.30
CA THR A 33 -8.55 -5.07 0.71
C THR A 33 -7.34 -4.85 -0.21
N THR A 34 -6.15 -5.15 0.29
CA THR A 34 -4.89 -5.07 -0.46
C THR A 34 -5.00 -5.85 -1.78
N GLY A 35 -4.52 -5.26 -2.88
CA GLY A 35 -4.61 -5.88 -4.21
C GLY A 35 -5.69 -5.29 -5.12
N THR A 36 -6.70 -4.63 -4.57
CA THR A 36 -7.79 -4.00 -5.33
C THR A 36 -7.36 -2.75 -6.11
N GLY A 37 -6.33 -2.05 -5.63
CA GLY A 37 -5.79 -0.84 -6.26
C GLY A 37 -4.57 -1.08 -7.15
N ARG A 38 -3.84 0.01 -7.46
CA ARG A 38 -2.69 -0.04 -8.37
C ARG A 38 -1.49 -0.81 -7.82
N CYS A 39 -1.36 -0.94 -6.50
CA CYS A 39 -0.28 -1.65 -5.79
C CYS A 39 1.13 -1.27 -6.28
N ARG A 40 1.40 0.03 -6.44
CA ARG A 40 2.63 0.55 -7.07
C ARG A 40 3.92 0.01 -6.42
N HIS A 41 3.95 -0.07 -5.09
CA HIS A 41 5.11 -0.57 -4.35
C HIS A 41 5.16 -2.11 -4.32
N LEU A 42 4.07 -2.77 -3.93
CA LEU A 42 4.02 -4.24 -3.82
C LEU A 42 4.37 -4.94 -5.14
N LYS A 43 3.95 -4.41 -6.29
CA LYS A 43 4.33 -4.95 -7.61
C LYS A 43 5.84 -4.83 -7.88
N LYS A 44 6.47 -3.73 -7.46
CA LYS A 44 7.93 -3.56 -7.54
C LYS A 44 8.63 -4.52 -6.60
N LEU A 45 8.14 -4.67 -5.38
CA LEU A 45 8.68 -5.63 -4.39
C LEU A 45 8.63 -7.07 -4.91
N ALA A 46 7.53 -7.51 -5.52
CA ALA A 46 7.41 -8.86 -6.06
C ALA A 46 8.47 -9.14 -7.15
N ARG A 47 8.73 -8.16 -8.03
CA ARG A 47 9.81 -8.24 -9.02
C ARG A 47 11.18 -8.27 -8.36
N ALA A 48 11.42 -7.36 -7.41
CA ALA A 48 12.67 -7.30 -6.67
C ALA A 48 12.97 -8.62 -5.96
N ARG A 49 11.97 -9.21 -5.28
CA ARG A 49 12.09 -10.50 -4.60
C ARG A 49 12.46 -11.62 -5.57
N ARG A 50 11.80 -11.70 -6.74
CA ARG A 50 12.14 -12.70 -7.77
C ARG A 50 13.59 -12.55 -8.26
N SER A 51 14.08 -11.32 -8.36
CA SER A 51 15.46 -11.02 -8.76
C SER A 51 16.50 -11.11 -7.63
N GLY A 52 16.10 -11.43 -6.39
CA GLY A 52 17.01 -11.48 -5.24
C GLY A 52 17.41 -10.11 -4.66
N PHE A 53 16.54 -9.10 -4.77
CA PHE A 53 16.73 -7.75 -4.23
C PHE A 53 18.01 -7.04 -4.69
N LYS A 54 18.45 -7.26 -5.93
CA LYS A 54 19.65 -6.62 -6.52
C LYS A 54 19.60 -5.08 -6.56
N GLY A 55 18.44 -4.47 -6.40
CA GLY A 55 18.28 -3.02 -6.30
C GLY A 55 18.52 -2.31 -7.64
N ASN A 56 19.21 -1.17 -7.59
CA ASN A 56 19.54 -0.40 -8.79
C ASN A 56 20.71 -1.07 -9.54
N ALA A 57 20.56 -1.28 -10.85
CA ALA A 57 21.55 -1.97 -11.67
C ALA A 57 22.92 -1.27 -11.72
N ILE A 58 22.96 0.06 -11.74
CA ILE A 58 24.21 0.84 -11.74
C ILE A 58 24.92 0.65 -10.41
N ILE A 59 24.20 0.80 -9.30
CA ILE A 59 24.77 0.62 -7.95
C ILE A 59 25.24 -0.83 -7.75
N TYR A 60 24.48 -1.80 -8.24
CA TYR A 60 24.87 -3.20 -8.19
C TYR A 60 26.21 -3.45 -8.89
N LYS A 61 26.38 -2.92 -10.11
CA LYS A 61 27.63 -3.03 -10.87
C LYS A 61 28.81 -2.29 -10.20
N LEU A 62 28.55 -1.10 -9.65
CA LEU A 62 29.57 -0.34 -8.91
C LEU A 62 30.02 -1.06 -7.63
N LYS A 63 29.10 -1.76 -6.95
CA LYS A 63 29.43 -2.57 -5.77
C LYS A 63 30.25 -3.80 -6.12
N SER A 64 29.91 -4.51 -7.20
CA SER A 64 30.63 -5.72 -7.63
C SER A 64 32.05 -5.47 -8.15
N GLN A 65 32.39 -4.23 -8.51
CA GLN A 65 33.72 -3.84 -8.98
C GLN A 65 34.62 -3.30 -7.85
N LYS A 66 34.07 -3.12 -6.65
CA LYS A 66 34.79 -2.63 -5.47
C LYS A 66 35.41 -3.75 -4.63
N ASP A 67 35.11 -4.99 -4.99
CA ASP A 67 35.82 -6.21 -4.56
C ASP A 67 36.91 -6.52 -5.60
#